data_AF-A0A060CIG6-F1
#
_entry.id   AF-A0A060CIG6-F1
#
_cell.length_a   1.000
_cell.length_b   1.000
_cell.length_c   1.000
_cell.angle_alpha   90.00
_cell.angle_beta   90.00
_cell.angle_gamma   90.00
#
_symmetry.space_group_name_H-M   'P 1'
#
loop_
_entity.id
_entity.type
_entity.pdbx_description
1 polymer ?
#
loop_
_entity_poly.entity_id
_entity_poly.type
_entity_poly.pdbx_seq_one_letter_code
_entity_poly.pdbx_strand_id
1 'polypeptide(L)' 'MTHIENFLNDKGRQIIGWDEILEGDIAPNATVMSWRGVEGGIKAAQLGHDVIMTPNTYCYFDYYQTADTKDEPL' A
#
# COMPACT_ATOMS: atom_id res chain seq x y z
N MET A 1 -4.16 15.32 -2.71
CA MET A 1 -2.84 14.74 -3.05
C MET A 1 -2.50 14.89 -4.54
N THR A 2 -2.90 16.00 -5.19
CA THR A 2 -3.01 16.05 -6.66
C THR A 2 -1.79 16.64 -7.38
N HIS A 3 -0.92 17.40 -6.70
CA HIS A 3 0.21 18.05 -7.40
C HIS A 3 1.23 17.04 -7.96
N ILE A 4 1.66 16.08 -7.14
CA ILE A 4 2.66 15.08 -7.56
C ILE A 4 2.07 14.09 -8.57
N GLU A 5 0.79 13.75 -8.41
CA GLU A 5 0.07 12.87 -9.32
C GLU A 5 -0.10 13.51 -10.69
N ASN A 6 -0.57 14.75 -10.79
CA ASN A 6 -0.64 15.49 -12.05
C ASN A 6 0.74 15.57 -12.73
N PHE A 7 1.80 15.90 -11.98
CA PHE A 7 3.16 15.98 -12.53
C PHE A 7 3.67 14.64 -13.10
N LEU A 8 3.28 13.52 -12.49
CA LEU A 8 3.65 12.17 -12.93
C LEU A 8 2.79 11.72 -14.11
N ASN A 9 1.48 12.00 -14.08
CA ASN A 9 0.56 11.74 -15.19
C ASN A 9 1.00 12.45 -16.47
N ASP A 10 1.45 13.70 -16.37
CA ASP A 10 2.00 14.49 -17.50
C ASP A 10 3.25 13.84 -18.13
N LYS A 11 3.88 12.89 -17.43
CA LYS A 11 5.03 12.09 -17.90
C LYS A 11 4.66 10.64 -18.22
N GLY A 12 3.37 10.32 -18.30
CA GLY A 12 2.88 8.96 -18.57
C GLY A 12 3.22 7.98 -17.44
N ARG A 13 3.28 8.45 -16.19
CA ARG A 13 3.50 7.62 -15.00
C ARG A 13 2.27 7.64 -14.10
N GLN A 14 1.96 6.52 -13.47
CA GLN A 14 0.89 6.41 -12.47
C GLN A 14 1.49 6.34 -11.06
N ILE A 15 0.74 6.82 -10.07
CA ILE A 15 1.15 6.78 -8.67
C ILE A 15 0.73 5.46 -8.00
N ILE A 16 1.61 4.99 -7.11
CA ILE A 16 1.30 3.96 -6.12
C ILE A 16 1.56 4.60 -4.76
N GLY A 17 0.64 4.45 -3.82
CA GLY A 17 0.82 4.95 -2.46
C GLY A 17 0.26 3.98 -1.42
N TRP A 18 0.77 4.08 -0.20
CA TRP A 18 0.31 3.30 0.94
C TRP A 18 -1.15 3.60 1.29
N ASP A 19 -1.83 2.69 1.99
CA ASP A 19 -3.26 2.81 2.30
C ASP A 19 -3.68 4.11 3.02
N GLU A 20 -2.76 4.84 3.66
CA GLU A 20 -2.98 6.17 4.22
C GLU A 20 -3.49 7.19 3.17
N ILE A 21 -3.19 7.00 1.88
CA ILE A 21 -3.69 7.90 0.83
C ILE A 21 -5.22 7.90 0.73
N LEU A 22 -5.90 6.88 1.31
CA LEU A 22 -7.36 6.80 1.43
C LEU A 22 -7.95 7.75 2.48
N GLU A 23 -7.12 8.38 3.32
CA GLU A 23 -7.55 9.32 4.36
C GLU A 23 -7.70 10.76 3.82
N GLY A 24 -7.18 11.03 2.61
CA GLY A 24 -7.30 12.31 1.92
C GLY A 24 -7.93 12.20 0.53
N ASP A 25 -7.84 13.28 -0.26
CA ASP A 25 -8.26 13.28 -1.66
C ASP A 25 -7.30 12.44 -2.49
N ILE A 26 -7.71 11.19 -2.75
CA ILE A 26 -7.03 10.23 -3.60
C ILE A 26 -7.27 10.57 -5.08
N ALA A 27 -6.21 10.46 -5.88
CA ALA A 27 -6.33 10.63 -7.32
C ALA A 27 -7.12 9.45 -7.94
N PRO A 28 -8.01 9.68 -8.94
CA PRO A 28 -8.86 8.63 -9.51
C PRO A 28 -8.09 7.44 -10.08
N ASN A 29 -6.84 7.64 -10.51
CA ASN A 29 -5.99 6.63 -11.14
C ASN A 29 -4.88 6.11 -10.22
N ALA A 30 -4.96 6.40 -8.91
CA ALA A 30 -3.98 5.89 -7.96
C ALA A 30 -4.16 4.40 -7.69
N THR A 31 -3.04 3.66 -7.63
CA THR A 31 -3.00 2.30 -7.09
C THR A 31 -2.70 2.36 -5.58
N VAL A 32 -3.44 1.59 -4.79
CA VAL A 32 -3.27 1.54 -3.33
C VAL A 32 -2.46 0.31 -2.92
N MET A 33 -1.47 0.51 -2.06
CA MET A 33 -0.69 -0.56 -1.44
C MET A 33 -1.13 -0.76 0.01
N SER A 34 -1.82 -1.87 0.30
CA SER A 34 -2.39 -2.15 1.62
C SER A 34 -1.37 -2.82 2.52
N TRP A 35 -0.94 -2.13 3.58
CA TRP A 35 0.09 -2.64 4.49
C TRP A 35 -0.38 -2.77 5.94
N ARG A 36 -1.31 -1.93 6.40
CA ARG A 36 -1.91 -2.02 7.74
C ARG A 36 -3.04 -3.04 7.75
N GLY A 37 -2.71 -4.31 7.51
CA GLY A 37 -3.69 -5.37 7.31
C GLY A 37 -4.31 -5.34 5.90
N VAL A 38 -5.52 -5.89 5.78
CA VAL A 38 -6.20 -6.11 4.50
C VAL A 38 -7.32 -5.10 4.23
N GLU A 39 -7.73 -4.37 5.26
CA GLU A 39 -8.89 -3.51 5.29
C GLU A 39 -8.74 -2.32 4.33
N GLY A 40 -7.55 -1.73 4.26
CA GLY A 40 -7.23 -0.66 3.32
C GLY A 40 -7.39 -1.09 1.87
N GLY A 41 -6.85 -2.26 1.52
CA GLY A 41 -6.96 -2.86 0.19
C GLY A 41 -8.40 -3.20 -0.19
N ILE A 42 -9.17 -3.78 0.73
CA ILE A 42 -10.60 -4.06 0.50
C ILE A 42 -11.36 -2.77 0.21
N LYS A 43 -11.16 -1.72 1.03
CA LYS A 43 -11.79 -0.42 0.83
C LYS A 43 -11.40 0.22 -0.50
N ALA A 44 -10.12 0.18 -0.87
CA ALA A 44 -9.62 0.71 -2.15
C ALA A 44 -10.23 0.00 -3.36
N ALA A 45 -10.31 -1.34 -3.32
CA ALA A 45 -10.91 -2.13 -4.38
C ALA A 45 -12.41 -1.84 -4.53
N GLN A 46 -13.14 -1.66 -3.42
CA GLN A 46 -14.56 -1.26 -3.44
C GLN A 46 -14.78 0.13 -4.04
N LEU A 47 -13.80 1.02 -3.92
CA LEU A 47 -13.80 2.35 -4.52
C LEU A 47 -13.32 2.35 -5.99
N GLY A 48 -12.93 1.19 -6.53
CA GLY A 48 -12.53 1.03 -7.94
C GLY A 48 -11.05 1.33 -8.22
N HIS A 49 -10.22 1.44 -7.18
CA HIS A 49 -8.77 1.57 -7.35
C HIS A 49 -8.12 0.20 -7.58
N ASP A 50 -7.03 0.19 -8.34
CA ASP A 50 -6.13 -0.95 -8.36
C ASP A 50 -5.46 -1.11 -6.99
N VAL A 51 -5.20 -2.36 -6.59
CA VAL A 51 -4.66 -2.68 -5.26
C VAL A 51 -3.49 -3.64 -5.35
N ILE A 52 -2.44 -3.36 -4.58
CA ILE A 52 -1.34 -4.28 -4.28
C ILE A 52 -1.43 -4.67 -2.81
N MET A 53 -1.59 -5.97 -2.54
CA MET A 53 -1.69 -6.48 -1.17
C MET A 53 -0.29 -6.73 -0.60
N THR A 54 0.08 -5.97 0.43
CA THR A 54 1.32 -6.15 1.21
C THR A 54 1.03 -6.14 2.72
N PRO A 55 0.00 -6.85 3.23
CA PRO A 55 -0.40 -6.75 4.63
C PRO A 55 0.75 -7.17 5.56
N ASN A 56 1.04 -6.37 6.57
CA ASN A 56 2.09 -6.64 7.56
C ASN A 56 1.93 -7.97 8.31
N THR A 57 0.73 -8.52 8.35
CA THR A 57 0.44 -9.83 8.95
C THR A 57 0.90 -11.02 8.12
N TYR A 58 1.23 -10.84 6.85
CA TYR A 58 1.62 -11.94 5.94
C TYR A 58 2.85 -11.64 5.08
N CYS A 59 3.10 -10.38 4.73
CA CYS A 59 4.08 -10.00 3.71
C CYS A 59 5.30 -9.24 4.26
N TYR A 60 5.38 -9.05 5.58
CA TYR A 60 6.50 -8.37 6.22
C TYR A 60 7.52 -9.41 6.69
N PHE A 61 8.61 -9.50 5.93
CA PHE A 61 9.68 -10.48 6.18
C PHE A 61 10.78 -9.96 7.10
N ASP A 62 10.60 -8.75 7.62
CA ASP A 62 11.34 -8.16 8.73
C ASP A 62 10.86 -8.65 10.10
N TYR A 63 9.76 -9.42 10.15
CA TYR A 63 9.29 -10.07 11.38
C TYR A 63 9.96 -11.42 11.56
N TYR A 64 10.09 -11.84 12.82
CA TYR A 64 10.54 -13.18 13.16
C TYR A 64 9.66 -14.24 12.46
N GLN A 65 10.32 -15.23 11.89
CA GLN A 65 9.71 -16.34 11.16
C GLN A 65 9.42 -17.53 12.08
N THR A 66 9.95 -17.50 13.31
CA THR A 66 9.76 -18.54 14.32
C THR A 66 9.41 -17.95 15.68
N ALA A 67 8.86 -18.79 16.57
CA ALA A 67 8.63 -18.41 17.96
C ALA A 67 9.91 -18.47 18.82
N ASP A 68 10.93 -19.19 18.37
CA ASP A 68 12.23 -19.29 19.06
C ASP A 68 13.22 -18.31 18.44
N THR A 69 13.20 -17.09 18.95
CA THR A 69 13.94 -15.96 18.37
C THR A 69 15.37 -15.86 18.88
N LYS A 70 15.84 -16.81 19.71
CA LYS A 70 17.13 -16.70 20.41
C LYS A 70 18.31 -16.54 19.46
N ASP A 71 18.29 -17.31 18.36
CA ASP A 71 19.38 -17.38 17.38
C ASP A 71 18.93 -16.91 15.97
N GLU A 72 17.77 -16.23 15.87
CA GLU A 72 17.25 -15.75 14.59
C GLU A 72 17.97 -14.46 14.14
N PRO A 73 18.49 -14.39 12.91
CA PRO A 73 19.13 -13.18 12.39
C PRO A 73 18.11 -12.06 12.14
N LEU A 74 18.49 -10.83 12.51
CA LEU A 74 17.81 -9.58 12.16
C LEU A 74 18.64 -8.78 11.15
#